data_AF-K2E6R4-F1
#
_entry.id   AF-K2E6R4-F1
#
_cell.length_a   1.000
_cell.length_b   1.000
_cell.length_c   1.000
_cell.angle_alpha   90.00
_cell.angle_beta   90.00
_cell.angle_gamma   90.00
#
_symmetry.space_group_name_H-M   'P 1'
#
loop_
_entity.id
_entity.type
_entity.pdbx_description
1 polymer ?
#
loop_
_entity_poly.entity_id
_entity_poly.type
_entity_poly.pdbx_seq_one_letter_code
_entity_poly.pdbx_strand_id
1 'polypeptide(L)'
;FTFEELISSLLNKMGLVAVTTQHSYDGGIDVIAENSNPIIGGRFVIQCKRYQNVVPVDIIRDLYGAMTHERASKGILITTSDFSNECVKFAQGKPIELINRKKLTQLLEDNKYKVAQKI
;
A
#
# COMPACT_ATOMS: atom_id res chain seq x y z
N PHE A 1 9.41 -10.33 -10.60
CA PHE A 1 8.57 -9.20 -10.21
C PHE A 1 7.17 -9.67 -9.91
N THR A 2 6.98 -10.05 -8.66
CA THR A 2 5.65 -10.09 -8.05
C THR A 2 5.10 -8.65 -7.98
N PHE A 3 3.80 -8.52 -7.70
CA PHE A 3 3.19 -7.20 -7.54
C PHE A 3 3.80 -6.45 -6.33
N GLU A 4 4.10 -7.17 -5.26
CA GLU A 4 4.69 -6.63 -4.03
C GLU A 4 6.12 -6.12 -4.26
N GLU A 5 6.92 -6.85 -5.04
CA GLU A 5 8.26 -6.43 -5.43
C GLU A 5 8.22 -5.12 -6.26
N LEU A 6 7.23 -4.96 -7.14
CA LEU A 6 7.02 -3.71 -7.89
C LEU A 6 6.70 -2.55 -6.94
N ILE A 7 5.79 -2.75 -5.99
CA ILE A 7 5.41 -1.73 -5.01
C ILE A 7 6.59 -1.36 -4.12
N SER A 8 7.31 -2.34 -3.59
CA SER A 8 8.52 -2.10 -2.80
C SER A 8 9.56 -1.31 -3.59
N SER A 9 9.81 -1.68 -4.85
CA SER A 9 10.74 -0.95 -5.72
C SER A 9 10.29 0.50 -5.96
N LEU A 10 9.00 0.72 -6.23
CA LEU A 10 8.43 2.05 -6.41
C LEU A 10 8.63 2.92 -5.15
N LEU A 11 8.30 2.39 -3.97
CA LEU A 11 8.46 3.09 -2.70
C LEU A 11 9.93 3.45 -2.43
N ASN A 12 10.86 2.54 -2.73
CA ASN A 12 12.29 2.83 -2.66
C ASN A 12 12.71 3.96 -3.60
N LYS A 13 12.17 3.98 -4.82
CA LYS A 13 12.44 5.05 -5.81
C LYS A 13 11.88 6.40 -5.36
N MET A 14 10.80 6.39 -4.58
CA MET A 14 10.21 7.58 -3.96
C MET A 14 10.98 8.06 -2.71
N GLY A 15 12.10 7.41 -2.35
CA GLY A 15 12.98 7.81 -1.25
C GLY A 15 12.65 7.18 0.11
N LEU A 16 11.80 6.16 0.14
CA LEU A 16 11.55 5.35 1.34
C LEU A 16 12.56 4.20 1.42
N VAL A 17 12.72 3.60 2.61
CA VAL A 17 13.37 2.30 2.75
C VAL A 17 12.27 1.26 2.82
N ALA A 18 12.02 0.53 1.72
CA ALA A 18 10.92 -0.43 1.62
C ALA A 18 11.41 -1.86 1.40
N VAL A 19 10.82 -2.82 2.12
CA VAL A 19 11.14 -4.24 2.05
C VAL A 19 9.86 -5.06 2.00
N THR A 20 9.83 -6.08 1.14
CA THR A 20 8.74 -7.06 1.11
C THR A 20 8.82 -7.94 2.36
N THR A 21 7.70 -8.25 2.97
CA THR A 21 7.61 -9.22 4.06
C THR A 21 7.60 -10.64 3.48
N GLN A 22 8.00 -11.64 4.27
CA GLN A 22 7.78 -13.03 3.89
C GLN A 22 6.46 -13.50 4.51
N HIS A 23 5.53 -13.99 3.68
CA HIS A 23 4.21 -14.44 4.14
C HIS A 23 4.30 -15.32 5.40
N SER A 24 3.59 -14.94 6.47
CA SER A 24 2.58 -15.78 7.18
C SER A 24 2.22 -15.26 8.58
N TYR A 25 2.88 -14.22 9.12
CA TYR A 25 2.71 -13.86 10.55
C TYR A 25 2.36 -12.38 10.80
N ASP A 26 2.25 -11.59 9.75
CA ASP A 26 2.21 -10.13 9.76
C ASP A 26 0.79 -9.56 9.66
N GLY A 27 -0.24 -10.41 9.71
CA GLY A 27 -1.63 -9.98 9.53
C GLY A 27 -1.97 -9.48 8.11
N GLY A 28 -1.23 -9.95 7.09
CA GLY A 28 -1.48 -9.61 5.68
C GLY A 28 -0.80 -8.33 5.19
N ILE A 29 0.24 -7.86 5.88
CA ILE A 29 1.15 -6.83 5.39
C ILE A 29 2.11 -7.47 4.38
N ASP A 30 2.23 -6.87 3.19
CA ASP A 30 3.08 -7.39 2.12
C ASP A 30 4.37 -6.58 1.96
N VAL A 31 4.36 -5.30 2.36
CA VAL A 31 5.54 -4.43 2.34
C VAL A 31 5.55 -3.55 3.59
N ILE A 32 6.73 -3.41 4.20
CA ILE A 32 7.00 -2.42 5.25
C ILE A 32 7.90 -1.36 4.64
N ALA A 33 7.58 -0.09 4.87
CA ALA A 33 8.40 1.03 4.43
C ALA A 33 8.69 2.00 5.58
N GLU A 34 9.88 2.60 5.59
CA GLU A 34 10.27 3.61 6.56
C GLU A 34 10.70 4.90 5.87
N ASN A 35 10.27 6.03 6.43
CA ASN A 35 10.78 7.35 6.10
C ASN A 35 11.56 7.88 7.31
N SER A 36 12.86 8.15 7.12
CA SER A 36 13.76 8.61 8.17
C SER A 36 13.66 10.10 8.47
N ASN A 37 12.81 10.84 7.77
CA ASN A 37 12.62 12.27 8.04
C ASN A 37 12.16 12.49 9.51
N PRO A 38 12.83 13.34 10.29
CA PRO A 38 12.54 13.47 11.73
C PRO A 38 11.20 14.15 12.05
N ILE A 39 10.62 14.89 11.10
CA ILE A 39 9.38 15.67 11.31
C ILE A 39 8.17 14.93 10.72
N ILE A 40 8.31 14.38 9.51
CA ILE A 40 7.20 13.75 8.76
C ILE A 40 7.40 12.26 8.52
N GLY A 41 8.49 11.68 9.01
CA GLY A 41 8.83 10.28 8.82
C GLY A 41 8.02 9.35 9.71
N GLY A 42 8.36 8.07 9.65
CA GLY A 42 7.65 7.02 10.36
C GLY A 42 7.62 5.70 9.60
N ARG A 43 6.98 4.72 10.23
CA ARG A 43 6.79 3.37 9.69
C ARG A 43 5.46 3.28 8.96
N PHE A 44 5.47 2.73 7.76
CA PHE A 44 4.31 2.47 6.93
C PHE A 44 4.14 0.98 6.73
N VAL A 45 2.90 0.52 6.81
CA VAL A 45 2.56 -0.86 6.45
C VAL A 45 1.69 -0.84 5.21
N ILE A 46 2.02 -1.70 4.26
CA ILE A 46 1.40 -1.70 2.95
C ILE A 46 0.86 -3.09 2.66
N GLN A 47 -0.39 -3.13 2.22
CA GLN A 47 -1.03 -4.33 1.70
C GLN A 47 -1.33 -4.13 0.21
N CYS A 48 -1.03 -5.14 -0.58
CA CYS A 48 -1.09 -5.16 -2.03
C CYS A 48 -2.16 -6.15 -2.49
N LYS A 49 -3.14 -5.69 -3.27
CA LYS A 49 -4.20 -6.55 -3.84
C LYS A 49 -4.24 -6.43 -5.36
N ARG A 50 -3.71 -7.43 -6.06
CA ARG A 50 -3.80 -7.50 -7.53
C ARG A 50 -5.14 -8.08 -7.97
N TYR A 51 -6.20 -7.28 -7.89
CA TYR A 51 -7.57 -7.71 -8.16
C TYR A 51 -8.07 -7.20 -9.52
N GLN A 52 -9.08 -7.89 -10.06
CA GLN A 52 -9.90 -7.40 -11.17
C GLN A 52 -11.21 -6.78 -10.67
N ASN A 53 -11.76 -7.34 -9.59
CA ASN A 53 -12.99 -6.87 -8.95
C ASN A 53 -12.70 -5.81 -7.89
N VAL A 54 -13.75 -5.11 -7.48
CA VAL A 54 -13.71 -4.12 -6.40
C VAL A 54 -13.23 -4.76 -5.10
N VAL A 55 -12.32 -4.08 -4.40
CA VAL A 55 -11.79 -4.54 -3.11
C VAL A 55 -12.84 -4.35 -2.00
N PRO A 56 -13.19 -5.41 -1.24
CA PRO A 56 -14.18 -5.36 -0.17
C PRO A 56 -13.61 -4.80 1.15
N VAL A 57 -14.51 -4.40 2.06
CA VAL A 57 -14.19 -3.60 3.26
C VAL A 57 -13.48 -4.38 4.38
N ASP A 58 -13.58 -5.69 4.39
CA ASP A 58 -12.81 -6.59 5.26
C ASP A 58 -11.31 -6.36 5.12
N ILE A 59 -10.81 -6.20 3.89
CA ILE A 59 -9.37 -6.01 3.62
C ILE A 59 -8.81 -4.77 4.33
N ILE A 60 -9.50 -3.62 4.22
CA ILE A 60 -9.03 -2.38 4.87
C ILE A 60 -9.15 -2.44 6.40
N ARG A 61 -10.10 -3.22 6.93
CA ARG A 61 -10.24 -3.42 8.39
C ARG A 61 -9.09 -4.25 8.95
N ASP A 62 -8.72 -5.32 8.24
CA ASP A 62 -7.58 -6.16 8.61
C ASP A 62 -6.29 -5.35 8.55
N LEU A 63 -6.08 -4.57 7.49
CA LEU A 63 -4.94 -3.64 7.38
C LEU A 63 -4.89 -2.66 8.55
N TYR A 64 -6.02 -2.11 8.99
CA TYR A 64 -6.05 -1.19 10.12
C TYR A 64 -5.67 -1.88 11.44
N GLY A 65 -6.09 -3.13 11.64
CA GLY A 65 -5.65 -3.96 12.76
C GLY A 65 -4.13 -4.18 12.74
N ALA A 66 -3.59 -4.59 11.60
CA ALA A 66 -2.16 -4.82 11.41
C ALA A 66 -1.33 -3.54 11.60
N MET A 67 -1.79 -2.40 11.05
CA MET A 67 -1.18 -1.08 11.24
C MET A 67 -1.11 -0.70 12.71
N THR A 68 -2.17 -0.97 13.48
CA THR A 68 -2.20 -0.69 14.92
C THR A 68 -1.25 -1.60 15.69
N HIS A 69 -1.21 -2.88 15.34
CA HIS A 69 -0.30 -3.87 15.93
C HIS A 69 1.17 -3.48 15.70
N GLU A 70 1.53 -3.11 14.47
CA GLU A 70 2.87 -2.69 14.07
C GLU A 70 3.25 -1.28 14.55
N ARG A 71 2.33 -0.56 15.21
CA ARG A 71 2.48 0.85 15.60
C ARG A 71 2.91 1.74 14.43
N ALA A 72 2.39 1.43 13.24
CA ALA A 72 2.71 2.16 12.02
C ALA A 72 2.00 3.51 12.01
N SER A 73 2.69 4.52 11.49
CA SER A 73 2.19 5.89 11.36
C SER A 73 1.08 6.00 10.31
N LYS A 74 1.07 5.11 9.32
CA LYS A 74 0.03 5.03 8.28
C LYS A 74 -0.02 3.65 7.63
N GLY A 75 -1.22 3.18 7.35
CA GLY A 75 -1.49 2.01 6.52
C GLY A 75 -1.76 2.42 5.07
N ILE A 76 -1.33 1.62 4.11
CA ILE A 76 -1.55 1.89 2.68
C ILE A 76 -2.12 0.64 2.03
N LEU A 77 -3.31 0.74 1.45
CA LEU A 77 -3.89 -0.33 0.65
C LEU A 77 -3.73 0.01 -0.82
N ILE A 78 -2.97 -0.82 -1.55
CA ILE A 78 -2.69 -0.62 -2.98
C ILE A 78 -3.36 -1.72 -3.77
N THR A 79 -4.09 -1.35 -4.83
CA THR A 79 -4.75 -2.33 -5.70
C THR A 79 -4.63 -1.98 -7.18
N THR A 80 -4.68 -3.03 -8.01
CA THR A 80 -4.84 -2.91 -9.46
C THR A 80 -6.31 -2.81 -9.89
N SER A 81 -7.27 -2.73 -8.98
CA SER A 81 -8.68 -2.43 -9.30
C SER A 81 -9.11 -1.12 -8.63
N ASP A 82 -10.31 -1.10 -8.04
CA ASP A 82 -10.92 0.01 -7.31
C ASP A 82 -11.45 -0.46 -5.96
N PHE A 83 -11.83 0.49 -5.10
CA PHE A 83 -12.33 0.24 -3.75
C PHE A 83 -13.84 0.38 -3.68
N SER A 84 -14.47 -0.40 -2.79
CA SER A 84 -15.89 -0.19 -2.49
C SER A 84 -16.12 1.16 -1.82
N ASN A 85 -17.36 1.66 -1.85
CA ASN A 85 -17.72 2.89 -1.14
C ASN A 85 -17.50 2.76 0.37
N GLU A 86 -17.66 1.55 0.89
CA GLU A 86 -17.45 1.17 2.28
C GLU A 86 -15.96 1.24 2.66
N CYS A 87 -15.05 0.85 1.76
CA CYS A 87 -13.61 1.07 1.94
C CYS A 87 -13.29 2.56 2.05
N VAL A 88 -13.82 3.38 1.13
CA VAL A 88 -13.60 4.83 1.14
C VAL A 88 -14.13 5.45 2.42
N LYS A 89 -15.36 5.11 2.83
CA LYS A 89 -15.96 5.56 4.10
C LYS A 89 -15.16 5.09 5.31
N PHE A 90 -14.65 3.86 5.31
CA PHE A 90 -13.86 3.35 6.43
C PHE A 90 -12.52 4.08 6.56
N ALA A 91 -11.86 4.43 5.45
CA ALA A 91 -10.60 5.17 5.47
C ALA A 91 -10.72 6.61 6.01
N GLN A 92 -11.90 7.24 5.89
CA GLN A 92 -12.11 8.62 6.33
C GLN A 92 -11.76 8.80 7.82
N GLY A 93 -10.92 9.81 8.10
CA GLY A 93 -10.46 10.15 9.44
C GLY A 93 -9.45 9.17 10.06
N LYS A 94 -9.03 8.13 9.33
CA LYS A 94 -7.99 7.19 9.78
C LYS A 94 -6.68 7.45 9.03
N PRO A 95 -5.52 7.09 9.60
CA PRO A 95 -4.25 7.17 8.90
C PRO A 95 -4.10 6.03 7.88
N ILE A 96 -5.05 5.94 6.93
CA ILE A 96 -5.06 4.95 5.86
C ILE A 96 -5.10 5.68 4.52
N GLU A 97 -4.20 5.32 3.61
CA GLU A 97 -4.24 5.77 2.22
C GLU A 97 -4.75 4.66 1.29
N LEU A 98 -5.61 5.04 0.36
CA LEU A 98 -6.16 4.15 -0.67
C LEU A 98 -5.56 4.51 -2.03
N ILE A 99 -4.82 3.56 -2.62
CA ILE A 99 -4.19 3.71 -3.93
C ILE A 99 -4.80 2.68 -4.89
N ASN A 100 -5.70 3.13 -5.76
CA ASN A 100 -6.32 2.31 -6.81
C ASN A 100 -5.46 2.29 -8.07
N ARG A 101 -5.90 1.57 -9.10
CA ARG A 101 -5.17 1.47 -10.39
C ARG A 101 -4.79 2.84 -10.94
N LYS A 102 -5.74 3.78 -10.99
CA LYS A 102 -5.52 5.11 -11.55
C LYS A 102 -4.40 5.86 -10.81
N LYS A 103 -4.46 5.91 -9.47
CA LYS A 103 -3.42 6.54 -8.64
C LYS A 103 -2.07 5.81 -8.77
N LEU A 104 -2.08 4.48 -8.79
CA LEU A 104 -0.87 3.67 -8.93
C LEU A 104 -0.17 3.92 -10.27
N THR A 105 -0.92 3.98 -11.37
CA THR A 105 -0.39 4.31 -12.69
C THR A 105 0.28 5.68 -12.69
N GLN A 106 -0.37 6.70 -12.11
CA GLN A 106 0.21 8.03 -11.99
C GLN A 106 1.54 8.01 -11.20
N LEU A 107 1.57 7.34 -10.05
CA LEU A 107 2.78 7.23 -9.23
C LEU A 107 3.93 6.56 -9.99
N LEU A 108 3.63 5.53 -10.78
CA LEU A 108 4.64 4.84 -11.59
C LEU A 108 5.17 5.74 -12.71
N GLU A 109 4.30 6.49 -13.39
CA GLU A 109 4.68 7.46 -14.43
C GLU A 109 5.55 8.59 -13.87
N ASP A 110 5.13 9.20 -12.76
CA ASP A 110 5.87 10.28 -12.08
C ASP A 110 7.28 9.82 -11.66
N ASN A 111 7.40 8.54 -11.28
CA ASN A 111 8.65 7.92 -10.90
C ASN A 111 9.35 7.22 -12.08
N LYS A 112 8.99 7.51 -13.33
CA LYS A 112 9.66 7.02 -14.55
C LYS A 112 9.77 5.49 -14.61
N TYR A 113 8.79 4.76 -14.11
CA TYR A 113 8.65 3.34 -14.43
C TYR A 113 8.03 3.22 -15.80
N LYS A 114 8.67 2.44 -16.70
CA LYS A 114 8.01 2.05 -17.95
C LYS A 114 6.81 1.21 -17.56
N VAL A 115 5.59 1.71 -17.77
CA VAL A 115 4.36 0.94 -17.61
C VAL A 115 4.33 -0.11 -18.72
N ALA A 116 5.09 -1.20 -18.53
CA ALA A 116 5.10 -2.33 -19.44
C ALA A 116 3.77 -3.08 -19.25
N GLN A 117 2.90 -2.94 -20.26
CA GLN A 117 1.65 -3.68 -20.50
C GLN A 117 0.95 -4.31 -19.27
N LYS A 118 -0.17 -3.68 -18.87
CA LYS A 118 -1.23 -4.19 -17.99
C LYS A 118 -0.85 -4.41 -16.51
N ILE A 119 -0.80 -3.30 -15.79
CA ILE A 119 -1.20 -3.25 -14.37
C ILE A 119 -2.72 -3.33 -14.29
#